data_AF-A0A6N7M9M5-F1
#
_entry.id   AF-A0A6N7M9M5-F1
#
_cell.length_a   1.000
_cell.length_b   1.000
_cell.length_c   1.000
_cell.angle_alpha   90.00
_cell.angle_beta   90.00
_cell.angle_gamma   90.00
#
_symmetry.space_group_name_H-M   'P 1'
#
loop_
_entity.id
_entity.type
_entity.pdbx_description
1 polymer ?
#
loop_
_entity_poly.entity_id
_entity_poly.type
_entity_poly.pdbx_seq_one_letter_code
_entity_poly.pdbx_strand_id
1 'polypeptide(L)' 'VDPKSPNRQSIKIEERAPAEIRSCRGIPTTLDEIDAYYPAFDITPPHLVSGIITKHGVISPYDIKRHYLDI' A
#
# COMPACT_ATOMS: atom_id res chain seq x y z
N VAL A 1 11.61 7.97 0.55
CA VAL A 1 10.84 8.03 1.82
C VAL A 1 9.87 9.19 1.72
N ASP A 2 8.63 9.04 2.16
CA ASP A 2 7.68 10.16 2.20
C ASP A 2 7.90 10.98 3.48
N PRO A 3 8.33 12.25 3.40
CA PRO A 3 8.51 13.11 4.58
C PRO A 3 7.20 13.40 5.31
N LYS A 4 6.06 13.35 4.61
CA LYS A 4 4.73 13.58 5.21
C LYS A 4 4.19 12.34 5.94
N SER A 5 4.78 11.18 5.67
CA SER A 5 4.40 9.89 6.26
C SER A 5 5.60 9.19 6.91
N PRO A 6 6.11 9.70 8.06
CA PRO A 6 7.40 9.28 8.62
C PRO A 6 7.44 7.85 9.21
N ASN A 7 6.26 7.25 9.46
CA ASN A 7 6.11 5.91 10.02
C ASN A 7 4.84 5.22 9.51
N ARG A 8 4.72 3.91 9.71
CA ARG A 8 3.57 3.12 9.25
C ARG A 8 2.22 3.63 9.77
N GLN A 9 2.18 4.19 10.98
CA GLN A 9 0.95 4.68 11.60
C GLN A 9 0.42 5.96 10.94
N SER A 10 1.29 6.71 10.26
CA SER A 10 0.89 7.92 9.52
C SER A 10 0.29 7.64 8.15
N ILE A 11 0.42 6.41 7.63
CA ILE A 11 -0.12 6.02 6.32
C ILE A 11 -1.63 5.78 6.47
N LYS A 12 -2.45 6.58 5.79
CA LYS A 12 -3.88 6.34 5.67
C LYS A 12 -4.12 5.33 4.54
N ILE A 13 -4.81 4.24 4.86
CA ILE A 13 -5.28 3.29 3.85
C ILE A 13 -6.52 3.88 3.19
N GLU A 14 -6.49 3.99 1.87
CA GLU A 14 -7.64 4.40 1.08
C GLU A 14 -8.71 3.31 1.13
N GLU A 15 -9.93 3.66 1.54
CA GLU A 15 -11.10 2.80 1.43
C GLU A 15 -11.92 3.22 0.22
N ARG A 16 -12.08 2.30 -0.74
CA ARG A 16 -12.82 2.55 -1.97
C ARG A 16 -14.28 2.13 -1.83
N ALA A 17 -15.10 2.59 -2.79
CA ALA A 17 -16.52 2.28 -2.77
C ALA A 17 -16.74 0.75 -2.87
N PRO A 18 -17.52 0.14 -1.94
CA PRO A 18 -17.79 -1.30 -1.95
C PRO A 18 -18.34 -1.83 -3.28
N ALA A 19 -19.11 -1.01 -4.01
CA ALA A 19 -19.69 -1.37 -5.31
C ALA A 19 -18.64 -1.75 -6.38
N GLU A 20 -17.41 -1.24 -6.25
CA GLU A 20 -16.33 -1.50 -7.22
C GLU A 20 -15.79 -2.94 -7.18
N ILE A 21 -15.90 -3.65 -6.05
CA ILE A 21 -15.51 -5.08 -5.97
C ILE A 21 -16.69 -6.03 -6.13
N ARG A 22 -17.92 -5.53 -5.97
CA ARG A 22 -19.14 -6.32 -6.14
C ARG A 22 -19.54 -6.52 -7.60
N SER A 23 -18.88 -5.82 -8.52
CA SER A 23 -19.11 -5.94 -9.95
C SER A 23 -17.80 -5.83 -10.74
N CYS A 24 -17.74 -6.51 -11.89
CA CYS A 24 -16.66 -6.36 -12.85
C CYS A 24 -17.26 -6.02 -14.21
N ARG A 25 -16.83 -4.90 -14.80
CA ARG A 25 -17.37 -4.39 -16.10
C ARG A 25 -18.90 -4.24 -16.12
N GLY A 26 -19.50 -3.86 -14.99
CA GLY A 26 -20.94 -3.71 -14.84
C GLY A 26 -21.72 -5.01 -14.62
N ILE A 27 -21.03 -6.16 -14.54
CA ILE A 27 -21.65 -7.46 -14.26
C ILE A 27 -21.41 -7.80 -12.78
N PRO A 28 -22.46 -8.08 -11.98
CA PRO A 28 -22.31 -8.50 -10.59
C PRO A 28 -21.46 -9.77 -10.45
N THR A 29 -20.58 -9.79 -9.45
CA THR A 29 -19.69 -10.92 -9.13
C THR A 29 -20.02 -11.57 -7.78
N THR A 30 -20.97 -11.01 -7.03
CA THR A 30 -21.47 -11.49 -5.74
C THR A 30 -22.97 -11.24 -5.61
N LEU A 31 -23.59 -11.75 -4.54
CA LEU A 31 -25.01 -11.54 -4.24
C LEU A 31 -25.26 -10.13 -3.65
N ASP A 32 -26.50 -9.64 -3.76
CA ASP A 32 -26.90 -8.28 -3.34
C ASP A 32 -26.90 -8.10 -1.81
N GLU A 33 -27.08 -9.17 -1.06
CA GLU A 33 -27.04 -9.21 0.40
C GLU A 33 -25.62 -9.25 0.99
N ILE A 34 -24.59 -9.50 0.17
CA ILE A 34 -23.20 -9.61 0.65
C ILE A 34 -22.51 -8.25 0.63
N ASP A 35 -22.15 -7.76 1.81
CA ASP A 35 -21.39 -6.51 1.94
C ASP A 35 -19.94 -6.66 1.45
N ALA A 36 -19.27 -5.54 1.21
CA ALA A 36 -17.93 -5.49 0.62
C ALA A 36 -17.01 -4.56 1.41
N TYR A 37 -15.81 -5.07 1.72
CA TYR A 37 -14.71 -4.31 2.30
C TYR A 37 -13.61 -4.14 1.25
N TYR A 38 -13.28 -2.89 0.91
CA TYR A 38 -12.33 -2.61 -0.17
C TYR A 38 -11.23 -1.60 0.23
N PRO A 39 -10.28 -1.99 1.09
CA PRO A 39 -9.04 -1.24 1.27
C PRO A 39 -8.21 -1.34 -0.01
N ALA A 40 -7.84 -0.22 -0.61
CA ALA A 40 -7.07 -0.19 -1.85
C ALA A 40 -5.59 -0.56 -1.67
N PHE A 41 -5.07 -0.43 -0.45
CA PHE A 41 -3.68 -0.67 -0.11
C PHE A 41 -3.53 -1.45 1.20
N ASP A 42 -2.38 -2.06 1.40
CA ASP A 42 -1.93 -2.63 2.67
C ASP A 42 -0.51 -2.16 3.01
N ILE A 43 0.00 -2.60 4.16
CA ILE A 43 1.36 -2.30 4.62
C ILE A 43 2.17 -3.58 4.69
N THR A 44 3.17 -3.71 3.81
CA THR A 44 4.15 -4.79 3.88
C THR A 44 5.24 -4.46 4.92
N PRO A 45 5.46 -5.28 5.95
CA PRO A 45 6.50 -5.04 6.94
C PRO A 45 7.92 -5.26 6.36
N PRO A 46 8.94 -4.51 6.81
CA PRO A 46 10.29 -4.56 6.24
C PRO A 46 10.96 -5.94 6.22
N HIS A 47 10.66 -6.81 7.20
CA HIS A 47 11.25 -8.15 7.27
C HIS A 47 10.75 -9.11 6.19
N LEU A 48 9.73 -8.73 5.41
CA LEU A 48 9.23 -9.46 4.24
C LEU A 48 9.78 -8.90 2.92
N VAL A 49 10.64 -7.86 2.97
CA VAL A 49 11.17 -7.17 1.79
C VAL A 49 12.67 -7.44 1.66
N SER A 50 13.07 -8.22 0.65
CA SER A 50 14.49 -8.54 0.41
C SER A 50 15.32 -7.35 -0.06
N GLY A 51 14.69 -6.36 -0.69
CA GLY A 51 15.36 -5.15 -1.16
C GLY A 51 14.40 -4.19 -1.85
N ILE A 52 14.77 -2.92 -1.90
CA ILE A 52 14.04 -1.86 -2.59
C ILE A 52 14.89 -1.41 -3.77
N ILE A 53 14.34 -1.51 -4.98
CA ILE A 53 15.02 -1.07 -6.20
C ILE A 53 14.85 0.45 -6.34
N THR A 54 15.97 1.14 -6.51
CA THR A 54 15.99 2.60 -6.64
C THR A 54 17.00 3.07 -7.69
N LYS A 55 17.07 4.39 -7.95
CA LYS A 55 18.11 4.99 -8.80
C LYS A 55 19.54 4.83 -8.26
N HIS A 56 19.70 4.49 -6.97
CA HIS A 56 20.99 4.24 -6.33
C HIS A 56 21.33 2.74 -6.27
N GLY A 57 20.56 1.89 -6.96
CA GLY A 57 20.68 0.43 -6.91
C GLY A 57 19.66 -0.22 -5.98
N VAL A 58 19.94 -1.46 -5.59
CA VAL A 58 19.11 -2.24 -4.66
C VAL A 58 19.58 -1.94 -3.23
N ILE A 59 18.68 -1.47 -2.39
CA ILE A 59 18.97 -1.09 -1.00
C ILE A 59 18.12 -1.89 -0.01
N SER A 60 18.65 -2.10 1.20
CA SER A 60 17.89 -2.71 2.30
C SER A 60 16.69 -1.82 2.69
N PRO A 61 15.52 -2.39 3.01
CA PRO A 61 14.37 -1.61 3.51
C PRO A 61 14.67 -0.88 4.83
N TYR A 62 15.70 -1.31 5.57
CA TYR A 62 16.13 -0.66 6.81
C TYR A 62 17.07 0.53 6.57
N ASP A 63 17.70 0.61 5.40
CA ASP A 63 18.69 1.64 5.06
C ASP A 63 18.12 2.78 4.22
N ILE A 64 16.85 2.69 3.79
CA ILE A 64 16.25 3.66 2.86
C ILE A 64 16.27 5.11 3.34
N LYS A 65 16.26 5.35 4.66
CA LYS A 65 16.36 6.69 5.23
C LYS A 65 17.74 7.31 4.98
N ARG A 66 18.82 6.54 5.09
CA ARG A 66 20.19 7.02 4.86
C ARG A 66 20.39 7.51 3.42
N HIS A 67 19.73 6.90 2.44
CA HIS A 67 19.90 7.28 1.03
C HIS A 67 18.99 8.43 0.57
N TYR A 68 17.96 8.81 1.34
CA TYR A 68 16.90 9.72 0.90
C TYR A 68 16.49 10.78 1.91
N LEU A 69 17.03 10.76 3.13
CA LEU A 69 16.76 11.73 4.19
C LEU A 69 18.05 12.37 4.75
N ASP A 70 19.19 12.23 4.06
CA ASP A 70 20.40 12.99 4.39
C ASP A 70 20.23 14.45 3.92
N ILE A 71 19.53 15.23 4.76
CA ILE A 71 19.64 16.68 4.96
C ILE A 71 19.72 16.89 6.47
#